data_AF-A0A6L3EVR9-F1
#
_entry.id   AF-A0A6L3EVR9-F1
#
_cell.length_a   1.000
_cell.length_b   1.000
_cell.length_c   1.000
_cell.angle_alpha   90.00
_cell.angle_beta   90.00
_cell.angle_gamma   90.00
#
_symmetry.space_group_name_H-M   'P 1'
#
loop_
_entity.id
_entity.type
_entity.pdbx_description
1 polymer ?
#
loop_
_entity_poly.entity_id
_entity_poly.type
_entity_poly.pdbx_seq_one_letter_code
_entity_poly.pdbx_strand_id
1 'polypeptide(L)'
;MKKRNDLAGGIVLIGLGLFFLVGRLVDLDNWALLFLPALGAIFMIWGILAREGGLMIPGGIISGIGWGSYFIAGSTLDSNLDDGGLFMVIFGLGFMSITLFSLIFAHETHWWALIPGGIISGTGAAIMFGGVFLQALEMLGTYWPVILILVGIYVIFQASRSKPITKE
;
A
#
# COMPACT_ATOMS: atom_id res chain seq x y z
N MET A 1 13.31 -14.04 26.80
CA MET A 1 12.74 -13.53 25.53
C MET A 1 12.54 -11.99 25.49
N LYS A 2 12.56 -11.27 26.63
CA LYS A 2 12.37 -9.80 26.73
C LYS A 2 13.50 -8.93 26.12
N LYS A 3 14.78 -9.33 26.31
CA LYS A 3 15.96 -8.57 25.87
C LYS A 3 16.06 -8.24 24.38
N ARG A 4 15.46 -9.04 23.49
CA ARG A 4 15.61 -8.88 22.03
C ARG A 4 14.73 -7.75 21.48
N ASN A 5 13.55 -7.55 22.06
CA ASN A 5 12.67 -6.44 21.70
C ASN A 5 13.15 -5.12 22.29
N ASP A 6 13.77 -5.14 23.49
CA ASP A 6 14.35 -3.94 24.11
C ASP A 6 15.55 -3.40 23.29
N LEU A 7 16.38 -4.30 22.73
CA LEU A 7 17.49 -3.93 21.85
C LEU A 7 17.01 -3.39 20.50
N ALA A 8 15.98 -3.99 19.91
CA ALA A 8 15.37 -3.47 18.68
C ALA A 8 14.79 -2.06 18.90
N GLY A 9 14.13 -1.85 20.05
CA GLY A 9 13.69 -0.55 20.56
C GLY A 9 14.79 0.51 20.55
N GLY A 10 15.89 0.20 21.23
CA GLY A 10 17.04 1.10 21.32
C GLY A 10 17.65 1.43 19.96
N ILE A 11 17.84 0.42 19.09
CA ILE A 11 18.41 0.63 17.75
C ILE A 11 17.53 1.54 16.89
N VAL A 12 16.21 1.34 16.93
CA VAL A 12 15.27 2.19 16.18
C VAL A 12 15.27 3.62 16.72
N LEU A 13 15.31 3.80 18.04
CA LEU A 13 15.37 5.13 18.64
C LEU A 13 16.66 5.88 18.29
N ILE A 14 17.80 5.16 18.30
CA ILE A 14 19.10 5.69 17.89
C ILE A 14 19.07 6.06 16.40
N GLY A 15 18.50 5.20 15.55
CA GLY A 15 18.35 5.47 14.12
C GLY A 15 17.50 6.70 13.83
N LEU A 16 16.35 6.84 14.50
CA LEU A 16 15.49 8.03 14.44
C LEU A 16 16.25 9.29 14.90
N GLY A 17 16.93 9.21 16.04
CA GLY A 17 17.71 10.31 16.59
C GLY A 17 18.81 10.78 15.63
N LEU A 18 19.56 9.84 15.05
CA LEU A 18 20.56 10.13 14.03
C LEU A 18 19.94 10.76 12.77
N PHE A 19 18.82 10.23 12.30
CA PHE A 19 18.13 10.77 11.12
C PHE A 19 17.71 12.23 11.32
N PHE A 20 17.12 12.56 12.48
CA PHE A 20 16.78 13.94 12.82
C PHE A 20 18.00 14.85 13.01
N LEU A 21 19.08 14.32 13.60
CA LEU A 21 20.32 15.07 13.81
C LEU A 21 20.95 15.46 12.47
N VAL A 22 21.05 14.52 11.53
CA VAL A 22 21.55 14.78 10.17
C VAL A 22 20.65 15.79 9.46
N GLY A 23 19.33 15.65 9.58
CA GLY A 23 18.39 16.60 8.99
C GLY A 23 18.57 18.03 9.43
N ARG A 24 18.86 18.23 10.71
CA ARG A 24 19.13 19.55 11.26
C ARG A 24 20.48 20.11 10.84
N LEU A 25 21.45 19.26 10.51
CA LEU A 25 22.80 19.68 10.12
C LEU A 25 22.91 20.03 8.63
N VAL A 26 22.03 19.50 7.79
CA VAL A 26 22.18 19.56 6.32
C VAL A 26 21.28 20.62 5.66
N ASP A 27 20.33 21.24 6.39
CA ASP A 27 19.48 22.37 5.91
C ASP A 27 19.02 22.21 4.44
N LEU A 28 18.53 21.02 4.09
CA LEU A 28 17.93 20.75 2.79
C LEU A 28 16.44 21.12 2.86
N ASP A 29 15.96 21.98 1.97
CA ASP A 29 14.56 22.40 1.86
C ASP A 29 13.56 21.22 1.79
N ASN A 30 14.03 20.03 1.37
CA ASN A 30 13.22 18.82 1.21
C ASN A 30 13.42 17.76 2.30
N TRP A 31 14.17 18.05 3.37
CA TRP A 31 14.44 17.04 4.41
C TRP A 31 13.17 16.60 5.16
N ALA A 32 12.22 17.52 5.33
CA ALA A 32 10.94 17.22 5.97
C ALA A 32 10.13 16.16 5.21
N LEU A 33 10.27 16.08 3.87
CA LEU A 33 9.59 15.08 3.04
C LEU A 33 10.14 13.67 3.26
N LEU A 34 11.42 13.53 3.64
CA LEU A 34 12.03 12.24 3.93
C LEU A 34 11.62 11.64 5.29
N PHE A 35 10.97 12.42 6.15
CA PHE A 35 10.48 11.95 7.44
C PHE A 35 9.46 10.82 7.30
N LEU A 36 8.49 10.94 6.38
CA LEU A 36 7.49 9.89 6.15
C LEU A 36 8.12 8.57 5.64
N PRO A 37 8.93 8.54 4.57
CA PRO A 37 9.59 7.31 4.15
C PRO A 37 10.48 6.69 5.25
N ALA A 38 11.17 7.51 6.04
CA ALA A 38 11.97 7.03 7.16
C ALA A 38 11.10 6.34 8.23
N LEU A 39 9.97 6.96 8.60
CA LEU A 39 9.01 6.38 9.54
C LEU A 39 8.41 5.07 9.02
N GLY A 40 8.07 5.02 7.72
CA GLY A 40 7.60 3.81 7.05
C GLY A 40 8.64 2.69 7.10
N ALA A 41 9.91 3.00 6.80
CA ALA A 41 11.01 2.05 6.87
C ALA A 41 11.21 1.51 8.28
N ILE A 42 11.05 2.34 9.31
CA ILE A 42 11.14 1.91 10.72
C ILE A 42 10.05 0.92 11.07
N PHE A 43 8.79 1.20 10.74
CA PHE A 43 7.69 0.26 10.96
C PHE A 43 7.88 -1.04 10.18
N MET A 44 8.42 -0.95 8.96
CA MET A 44 8.73 -2.12 8.14
C MET A 44 9.82 -3.00 8.77
N ILE A 45 10.95 -2.39 9.15
CA ILE A 45 12.08 -3.07 9.81
C ILE A 45 11.62 -3.68 11.13
N TRP A 46 10.82 -2.94 11.91
CA TRP A 46 10.27 -3.44 13.16
C TRP A 46 9.33 -4.63 12.92
N GLY A 47 8.42 -4.53 11.96
CA GLY A 47 7.52 -5.63 11.59
C GLY A 47 8.29 -6.89 11.17
N ILE A 48 9.38 -6.73 10.41
CA ILE A 48 10.27 -7.84 10.01
C ILE A 48 10.98 -8.45 11.22
N LEU A 49 11.51 -7.63 12.13
CA LEU A 49 12.24 -8.09 13.32
C LEU A 49 11.31 -8.76 14.35
N ALA A 50 10.12 -8.20 14.54
CA ALA A 50 9.09 -8.74 15.43
C ALA A 50 8.38 -9.96 14.82
N ARG A 51 8.48 -10.15 13.49
CA ARG A 51 7.71 -11.13 12.71
C ARG A 51 6.19 -10.99 12.88
N GLU A 52 5.76 -9.76 13.17
CA GLU A 52 4.36 -9.40 13.34
C GLU A 52 3.87 -8.67 12.08
N GLY A 53 2.99 -9.31 11.33
CA GLY A 53 2.46 -8.73 10.10
C GLY A 53 1.64 -7.45 10.32
N GLY A 54 1.10 -7.25 11.52
CA GLY A 54 0.34 -6.04 11.88
C GLY A 54 1.15 -4.74 11.76
N LEU A 55 2.47 -4.77 12.00
CA LEU A 55 3.35 -3.59 11.89
C LEU A 55 3.86 -3.35 10.47
N MET A 56 3.79 -4.36 9.61
CA MET A 56 4.11 -4.22 8.19
C MET A 56 3.04 -3.42 7.43
N ILE A 57 1.80 -3.44 7.90
CA ILE A 57 0.69 -2.67 7.31
C ILE A 57 0.96 -1.15 7.36
N PRO A 58 1.15 -0.53 8.54
CA PRO A 58 1.49 0.89 8.59
C PRO A 58 2.85 1.17 7.95
N GLY A 59 3.81 0.22 8.01
CA GLY A 59 5.09 0.34 7.32
C GLY A 59 4.96 0.51 5.80
N GLY A 60 4.17 -0.34 5.14
CA GLY A 60 3.96 -0.27 3.70
C GLY A 60 3.14 0.95 3.26
N ILE A 61 2.10 1.32 4.02
CA ILE A 61 1.26 2.51 3.72
C ILE A 61 2.10 3.79 3.85
N ILE A 62 2.78 3.97 4.99
CA ILE A 62 3.58 5.17 5.26
C ILE A 62 4.76 5.25 4.29
N SER A 63 5.40 4.11 3.97
CA SER A 63 6.47 4.08 2.96
C SER A 63 5.95 4.44 1.57
N GLY A 64 4.77 3.95 1.18
CA GLY A 64 4.14 4.26 -0.11
C GLY A 64 3.80 5.75 -0.25
N ILE A 65 3.16 6.34 0.77
CA ILE A 65 2.85 7.78 0.80
C ILE A 65 4.13 8.61 0.84
N GLY A 66 5.09 8.20 1.69
CA GLY A 66 6.35 8.89 1.85
C GLY A 66 7.13 8.97 0.55
N TRP A 67 7.43 7.82 -0.06
CA TRP A 67 8.15 7.79 -1.32
C TRP A 67 7.35 8.47 -2.44
N GLY A 68 6.04 8.24 -2.52
CA GLY A 68 5.19 8.90 -3.52
C GLY A 68 5.26 10.43 -3.42
N SER A 69 5.15 10.97 -2.21
CA SER A 69 5.25 12.42 -1.98
C SER A 69 6.63 12.98 -2.29
N TYR A 70 7.71 12.24 -1.98
CA TYR A 70 9.08 12.64 -2.29
C TYR A 70 9.31 12.75 -3.80
N PHE A 71 8.84 11.77 -4.58
CA PHE A 71 9.02 11.78 -6.04
C PHE A 71 8.24 12.88 -6.75
N ILE A 72 7.05 13.25 -6.28
CA ILE A 72 6.28 14.38 -6.83
C ILE A 72 6.84 15.72 -6.37
N ALA A 73 7.25 15.85 -5.10
CA ALA A 73 7.83 17.09 -4.61
C ALA A 73 9.18 17.39 -5.28
N GLY A 74 9.91 16.33 -5.66
CA GLY A 74 11.17 16.40 -6.39
C GLY A 74 11.04 16.34 -7.92
N SER A 75 9.83 16.19 -8.48
CA SER A 75 9.61 16.19 -9.94
C SER A 75 9.70 17.62 -10.50
N THR A 76 10.87 18.24 -10.37
CA THR A 76 11.28 19.38 -11.21
C THR A 76 11.67 18.94 -12.62
N LEU A 77 11.46 17.67 -12.95
CA LEU A 77 11.72 17.11 -14.27
C LEU A 77 10.55 17.47 -15.18
N ASP A 78 10.84 18.29 -16.19
CA ASP A 78 10.08 18.65 -17.40
C ASP A 78 9.54 17.40 -18.14
N SER A 79 8.71 16.61 -17.47
CA SER A 79 8.33 15.28 -17.91
C SER A 79 6.84 15.24 -18.14
N ASN A 80 6.45 14.85 -19.36
CA ASN A 80 5.06 14.59 -19.79
C ASN A 80 4.38 13.44 -19.01
N LEU A 81 4.86 13.12 -17.80
CA LEU A 81 4.39 12.06 -16.93
C LEU A 81 3.44 12.69 -15.92
N ASP A 82 2.25 12.11 -15.77
CA ASP A 82 1.28 12.57 -14.79
C ASP A 82 1.76 12.25 -13.37
N ASP A 83 2.05 13.30 -12.59
CA ASP A 83 2.52 13.19 -11.20
C ASP A 83 1.53 12.39 -10.32
N GLY A 84 0.23 12.51 -10.59
CA GLY A 84 -0.81 11.75 -9.91
C GLY A 84 -0.75 10.25 -10.24
N GLY A 85 -0.46 9.93 -11.50
CA GLY A 85 -0.21 8.56 -11.95
C GLY A 85 1.02 7.94 -11.26
N LEU A 86 2.13 8.68 -11.22
CA LEU A 86 3.37 8.25 -10.55
C LEU A 86 3.16 8.04 -9.05
N PHE A 87 2.44 8.94 -8.38
CA PHE A 87 2.06 8.78 -6.98
C PHE A 87 1.33 7.46 -6.73
N MET A 88 0.30 7.19 -7.53
CA MET A 88 -0.54 6.01 -7.37
C MET A 88 0.25 4.72 -7.59
N VAL A 89 1.16 4.69 -8.57
CA VAL A 89 2.06 3.53 -8.76
C VAL A 89 2.91 3.29 -7.52
N ILE A 90 3.60 4.32 -7.01
CA ILE A 90 4.48 4.19 -5.85
C ILE A 90 3.68 3.83 -4.58
N PHE A 91 2.50 4.42 -4.41
CA PHE A 91 1.61 4.11 -3.30
C PHE A 91 1.09 2.66 -3.37
N GLY A 92 0.71 2.19 -4.56
CA GLY A 92 0.33 0.81 -4.80
C GLY A 92 1.46 -0.19 -4.55
N LEU A 93 2.71 0.17 -4.91
CA LEU A 93 3.90 -0.61 -4.53
C LEU A 93 4.10 -0.65 -3.02
N GLY A 94 3.79 0.43 -2.30
CA GLY A 94 3.73 0.46 -0.84
C GLY A 94 2.79 -0.61 -0.27
N PHE A 95 1.60 -0.77 -0.84
CA PHE A 95 0.66 -1.85 -0.47
C PHE A 95 1.16 -3.25 -0.85
N MET A 96 1.71 -3.43 -2.04
CA MET A 96 2.28 -4.72 -2.46
C MET A 96 3.45 -5.14 -1.56
N SER A 97 4.23 -4.18 -1.07
CA SER A 97 5.32 -4.46 -0.13
C SER A 97 4.81 -5.11 1.16
N ILE A 98 3.61 -4.74 1.65
CA ILE A 98 3.00 -5.37 2.83
C ILE A 98 2.90 -6.87 2.63
N THR A 99 2.32 -7.32 1.50
CA THR A 99 2.19 -8.74 1.20
C THR A 99 3.55 -9.40 1.01
N LEU A 100 4.47 -8.75 0.30
CA LEU A 100 5.81 -9.29 0.03
C LEU A 100 6.59 -9.57 1.33
N PHE A 101 6.66 -8.58 2.22
CA PHE A 101 7.37 -8.72 3.48
C PHE A 101 6.62 -9.62 4.49
N SER A 102 5.28 -9.60 4.47
CA SER A 102 4.45 -10.49 5.28
C SER A 102 4.58 -11.95 4.85
N LEU A 103 4.72 -12.24 3.55
CA LEU A 103 4.95 -13.58 3.01
C LEU A 103 6.33 -14.13 3.42
N ILE A 104 7.36 -13.27 3.38
CA ILE A 104 8.75 -13.71 3.61
C ILE A 104 9.06 -13.82 5.12
N PHE A 105 8.53 -12.93 5.96
CA PHE A 105 8.99 -12.77 7.34
C PHE A 105 7.93 -13.00 8.43
N ALA A 106 6.62 -12.90 8.12
CA ALA A 106 5.56 -13.03 9.12
C ALA A 106 4.92 -14.43 9.13
N HIS A 107 4.25 -14.78 10.23
CA HIS A 107 3.48 -16.03 10.34
C HIS A 107 2.15 -16.00 9.60
N GLU A 108 1.55 -14.82 9.46
CA GLU A 108 0.32 -14.62 8.72
C GLU A 108 0.60 -13.77 7.49
N THR A 109 0.10 -14.20 6.33
CA THR A 109 0.28 -13.50 5.05
C THR A 109 -0.93 -12.63 4.74
N HIS A 110 -0.71 -11.34 4.58
CA HIS A 110 -1.75 -10.36 4.28
C HIS A 110 -2.04 -10.27 2.78
N TRP A 111 -2.56 -11.34 2.18
CA TRP A 111 -2.90 -11.40 0.75
C TRP A 111 -3.88 -10.31 0.30
N TRP A 112 -4.71 -9.83 1.22
CA TRP A 112 -5.66 -8.77 0.94
C TRP A 112 -4.97 -7.52 0.40
N ALA A 113 -3.73 -7.20 0.80
CA ALA A 113 -3.04 -5.97 0.40
C ALA A 113 -2.63 -5.94 -1.08
N LEU A 114 -2.60 -7.11 -1.73
CA LEU A 114 -2.32 -7.22 -3.16
C LEU A 114 -3.47 -6.67 -4.02
N ILE A 115 -4.72 -6.78 -3.54
CA ILE A 115 -5.91 -6.27 -4.25
C ILE A 115 -5.89 -4.73 -4.34
N PRO A 116 -5.85 -3.96 -3.23
CA PRO A 116 -5.78 -2.52 -3.30
C PRO A 116 -4.45 -2.07 -3.92
N GLY A 117 -3.32 -2.71 -3.61
CA GLY A 117 -2.04 -2.38 -4.24
C GLY A 117 -2.08 -2.54 -5.76
N GLY A 118 -2.70 -3.60 -6.26
CA GLY A 118 -2.89 -3.86 -7.69
C GLY A 118 -3.84 -2.87 -8.34
N ILE A 119 -4.97 -2.56 -7.71
CA ILE A 119 -5.94 -1.58 -8.24
C ILE A 119 -5.32 -0.19 -8.29
N ILE A 120 -4.68 0.26 -7.20
CA ILE A 120 -4.06 1.59 -7.12
C ILE A 120 -2.92 1.70 -8.12
N SER A 121 -2.01 0.72 -8.16
CA SER A 121 -0.88 0.74 -9.10
C SER A 121 -1.35 0.62 -10.55
N GLY A 122 -2.34 -0.23 -10.82
CA GLY A 122 -2.95 -0.36 -12.15
C GLY A 122 -3.64 0.94 -12.61
N THR A 123 -4.33 1.63 -11.70
CA THR A 123 -4.94 2.94 -11.99
C THR A 123 -3.88 4.00 -12.22
N GLY A 124 -2.82 4.05 -11.41
CA GLY A 124 -1.69 4.95 -11.61
C GLY A 124 -1.01 4.75 -12.95
N ALA A 125 -0.75 3.49 -13.32
CA ALA A 125 -0.20 3.15 -14.62
C ALA A 125 -1.16 3.56 -15.76
N ALA A 126 -2.47 3.31 -15.61
CA ALA A 126 -3.47 3.74 -16.58
C ALA A 126 -3.43 5.25 -16.85
N ILE A 127 -3.31 6.05 -15.79
CA ILE A 127 -3.19 7.51 -15.86
C ILE A 127 -1.89 7.90 -16.59
N MET A 128 -0.76 7.26 -16.27
CA MET A 128 0.54 7.56 -16.89
C MET A 128 0.59 7.24 -18.39
N PHE A 129 -0.02 6.12 -18.82
CA PHE A 129 0.01 5.69 -20.23
C PHE A 129 -1.15 6.25 -21.06
N GLY A 130 -2.25 6.65 -20.43
CA GLY A 130 -3.42 7.22 -21.08
C GLY A 130 -4.12 6.30 -22.09
N GLY A 131 -5.06 6.87 -22.86
CA GLY A 131 -5.67 6.23 -24.02
C GLY A 131 -6.54 5.01 -23.72
N VAL A 132 -6.30 3.89 -24.43
CA VAL A 132 -7.10 2.66 -24.38
C VAL A 132 -7.16 2.06 -22.96
N PHE A 133 -6.12 2.26 -22.15
CA PHE A 133 -6.06 1.74 -20.79
C PHE A 133 -7.02 2.47 -19.85
N LEU A 134 -7.14 3.80 -19.98
CA LEU A 134 -8.13 4.60 -19.25
C LEU A 134 -9.55 4.25 -19.70
N GLN A 135 -9.77 4.06 -21.00
CA GLN A 135 -11.08 3.66 -21.53
C GLN A 135 -11.50 2.28 -21.01
N ALA A 136 -10.58 1.31 -20.95
CA ALA A 136 -10.84 0.00 -20.36
C ALA A 136 -11.18 0.10 -18.86
N LEU A 137 -10.47 0.96 -18.12
CA LEU A 137 -10.72 1.18 -16.70
C LEU A 137 -12.07 1.86 -16.44
N GLU A 138 -12.44 2.84 -17.27
CA GLU A 138 -13.75 3.52 -17.22
C GLU A 138 -14.89 2.55 -17.56
N MET A 139 -14.73 1.72 -18.58
CA MET A 139 -15.68 0.64 -18.88
C MET A 139 -15.82 -0.31 -17.69
N LEU A 140 -14.71 -0.78 -17.13
CA LEU A 140 -14.74 -1.67 -15.96
C LEU A 140 -15.46 -1.01 -14.77
N GLY A 141 -15.15 0.25 -14.48
CA GLY A 141 -15.78 1.06 -13.43
C GLY A 141 -17.25 1.39 -13.69
N THR A 142 -17.70 1.36 -14.94
CA THR A 142 -19.10 1.62 -15.31
C THR A 142 -19.93 0.34 -15.30
N TYR A 143 -19.37 -0.79 -15.74
CA TYR A 143 -20.08 -2.06 -15.88
C TYR A 143 -20.02 -2.95 -14.63
N TRP A 144 -19.09 -2.72 -13.69
CA TRP A 144 -19.05 -3.52 -12.45
C TRP A 144 -20.36 -3.52 -11.64
N PRO A 145 -21.13 -2.41 -11.50
CA PRO A 145 -22.38 -2.43 -10.74
C PRO A 145 -23.43 -3.30 -11.43
N VAL A 146 -23.44 -3.30 -12.77
CA VAL A 146 -24.33 -4.13 -13.58
C VAL A 146 -24.03 -5.61 -13.33
N ILE A 147 -22.75 -6.00 -13.31
CA ILE A 147 -22.33 -7.36 -13.00
C ILE A 147 -22.79 -7.74 -11.58
N LEU A 148 -22.59 -6.86 -10.60
CA LEU A 148 -23.06 -7.10 -9.23
C LEU A 148 -24.58 -7.26 -9.13
N ILE A 149 -25.36 -6.45 -9.85
CA ILE A 149 -26.81 -6.58 -9.91
C ILE A 149 -27.20 -7.94 -10.49
N LEU A 150 -26.60 -8.35 -11.61
CA LEU A 150 -26.89 -9.63 -12.25
C LEU A 150 -26.52 -10.83 -11.35
N VAL A 151 -25.35 -10.78 -10.70
CA VAL A 151 -24.91 -11.79 -9.74
C VAL A 151 -25.86 -11.83 -8.53
N GLY A 152 -26.25 -10.67 -8.01
CA GLY A 152 -27.20 -10.57 -6.90
C GLY A 152 -28.56 -11.19 -7.24
N ILE A 153 -29.09 -10.89 -8.44
CA ILE A 153 -30.32 -11.51 -8.96
C ILE A 153 -30.16 -13.02 -9.06
N TYR A 154 -29.05 -13.50 -9.62
CA TYR A 154 -28.77 -14.93 -9.76
C TYR A 154 -28.75 -15.66 -8.40
N VAL A 155 -28.09 -15.07 -7.39
CA VAL A 155 -28.04 -15.62 -6.03
C VAL A 155 -29.43 -15.70 -5.39
N ILE A 156 -30.27 -14.68 -5.57
CA ILE A 156 -31.66 -14.69 -5.05
C ILE A 156 -32.48 -15.80 -5.72
N PHE A 157 -32.37 -15.96 -7.04
CA PHE A 157 -33.06 -17.04 -7.75
C PHE A 157 -32.60 -18.43 -7.30
N GLN A 158 -31.31 -18.60 -7.03
CA GLN A 158 -30.77 -19.85 -6.50
C GLN A 158 -31.26 -20.12 -5.08
N ALA A 159 -31.27 -19.11 -4.21
CA ALA A 159 -31.77 -19.23 -2.84
C ALA A 159 -33.26 -19.59 -2.79
N SER A 160 -34.08 -19.01 -3.67
CA SER A 160 -35.52 -19.31 -3.76
C SER A 160 -35.83 -20.72 -4.27
N ARG A 161 -34.88 -21.40 -4.92
CA ARG A 161 -35.04 -22.79 -5.41
C ARG A 161 -34.68 -23.85 -4.37
N SER A 162 -33.90 -23.50 -3.36
CA SER A 162 -33.58 -24.37 -2.23
C SER A 162 -34.78 -24.43 -1.29
N LYS A 163 -35.70 -25.37 -1.54
CA LYS A 163 -36.86 -25.64 -0.67
C LYS A 163 -36.44 -25.73 0.82
N PRO A 164 -37.24 -25.24 1.77
CA PRO A 164 -36.97 -25.45 3.19
C PRO A 164 -36.89 -26.96 3.45
N ILE A 165 -35.82 -27.38 4.13
CA ILE A 165 -35.70 -28.73 4.67
C ILE A 165 -36.76 -28.85 5.77
N THR A 166 -37.95 -29.32 5.42
CA THR A 166 -38.92 -29.81 6.40
C THR A 166 -38.29 -31.03 7.05
N LYS A 167 -37.71 -30.83 8.23
CA LYS A 167 -37.43 -31.89 9.19
C LYS A 167 -38.73 -32.18 9.93
N GLU A 168 -39.52 -33.14 9.45
CA GLU A 168 -40.42 -33.97 10.27
C GLU A 168 -40.54 -35.36 9.63
#